data_AF-A0A9W6ZH17-F1
#
_entry.id   AF-A0A9W6ZH17-F1
#
_cell.length_a   1.000
_cell.length_b   1.000
_cell.length_c   1.000
_cell.angle_alpha   90.00
_cell.angle_beta   90.00
_cell.angle_gamma   90.00
#
_symmetry.space_group_name_H-M   'P 1'
#
loop_
_entity.id
_entity.type
_entity.pdbx_description
1 polymer ?
#
loop_
_entity_poly.entity_id
_entity_poly.type
_entity_poly.pdbx_seq_one_letter_code
_entity_poly.pdbx_strand_id
1 'polypeptide(L)'
;MKFLLVATILATCDAFSPVAPSFFVTSKVMTRQTYTLDGIEGDLSGSPITFSEKEGIDYAATTVQMPGGERVPFLFTVKNLVAKGNGPAFKPGFQMGGAFKTPSYRTGLFLDPKGRGGTTGYDMAVALPGLQSGVNGDDDLFLENNKTFDITDGKIEFEVNKVNNEEQEIGGVFVATQLSDTDMGSKVPKKILTKGIFYARVD
;
A
#
# COMPACT_ATOMS: atom_id res chain seq x y z
N MET A 1 -23.61 -10.53 1.66
CA MET A 1 -22.64 -11.44 2.27
C MET A 1 -21.46 -10.61 2.71
N LYS A 2 -21.10 -10.62 4.00
CA LYS A 2 -19.99 -9.83 4.54
C LYS A 2 -18.73 -10.68 4.59
N PHE A 3 -17.60 -10.10 4.20
CA PHE A 3 -16.30 -10.75 4.23
C PHE A 3 -15.38 -9.95 5.14
N LEU A 4 -15.07 -10.49 6.32
CA LEU A 4 -14.24 -9.81 7.32
C LEU A 4 -12.77 -10.18 7.17
N LEU A 5 -11.96 -9.38 6.47
CA LEU A 5 -10.57 -9.72 6.17
C LEU A 5 -9.60 -9.17 7.23
N VAL A 6 -8.77 -10.06 7.79
CA VAL A 6 -7.55 -9.71 8.52
C VAL A 6 -6.35 -10.11 7.68
N ALA A 7 -5.43 -9.18 7.42
CA ALA A 7 -4.22 -9.43 6.64
C ALA A 7 -2.98 -9.03 7.45
N THR A 8 -2.15 -10.02 7.80
CA THR A 8 -0.91 -9.79 8.55
C THR A 8 0.30 -10.09 7.69
N ILE A 9 1.20 -9.12 7.56
CA ILE A 9 2.51 -9.33 6.93
C ILE A 9 3.34 -10.23 7.86
N LEU A 10 3.64 -11.46 7.41
CA LEU A 10 4.41 -12.44 8.20
C LEU A 10 5.82 -12.69 7.65
N ALA A 11 6.04 -12.45 6.36
CA ALA A 11 7.28 -12.77 5.70
C ALA A 11 7.66 -11.61 4.80
N THR A 12 8.75 -10.95 5.18
CA THR A 12 9.60 -10.12 4.32
C THR A 12 8.83 -9.12 3.45
N CYS A 13 8.76 -7.87 3.90
CA CYS A 13 8.48 -6.80 2.97
C CYS A 13 9.75 -6.57 2.16
N ASP A 14 9.71 -6.91 0.88
CA ASP A 14 10.85 -6.77 0.00
C ASP A 14 10.73 -5.47 -0.78
N ALA A 15 11.75 -4.62 -0.68
CA ALA A 15 11.87 -3.46 -1.54
C ALA A 15 12.70 -3.82 -2.78
N PHE A 16 12.31 -3.31 -3.94
CA PHE A 16 13.02 -3.54 -5.19
C PHE A 16 14.39 -2.84 -5.19
N SER A 17 15.46 -3.60 -5.46
CA SER A 17 16.80 -3.04 -5.72
C SER A 17 17.01 -2.88 -7.23
N PRO A 18 17.38 -1.69 -7.74
CA PRO A 18 17.65 -1.47 -9.15
C PRO A 18 19.04 -1.97 -9.62
N VAL A 19 19.89 -2.44 -8.69
CA VAL A 19 21.22 -2.98 -9.03
C VAL A 19 21.05 -4.30 -9.78
N ALA A 20 21.76 -4.50 -10.89
CA ALA A 20 21.67 -5.73 -11.69
C ALA A 20 22.29 -6.94 -10.97
N PRO A 21 21.64 -8.13 -11.00
CA PRO A 21 20.26 -8.36 -11.47
C PRO A 21 19.24 -7.73 -10.51
N SER A 22 18.16 -7.17 -11.03
CA SER A 22 17.14 -6.54 -10.16
C SER A 22 16.28 -7.58 -9.48
N PHE A 23 16.28 -7.62 -8.14
CA PHE A 23 15.48 -8.53 -7.33
C PHE A 23 14.93 -7.85 -6.07
N PHE A 24 13.96 -8.54 -5.46
CA PHE A 24 13.37 -8.19 -4.18
C PHE A 24 14.34 -8.57 -3.05
N VAL A 25 14.67 -7.59 -2.19
CA VAL A 25 15.54 -7.84 -1.03
C VAL A 25 14.76 -7.85 0.27
N THR A 26 14.99 -8.88 1.08
CA THR A 26 14.43 -8.98 2.43
C THR A 26 14.84 -7.79 3.28
N SER A 27 13.83 -7.01 3.66
CA SER A 27 13.98 -5.80 4.47
C SER A 27 13.39 -6.01 5.87
N LYS A 28 13.81 -5.19 6.83
CA LYS A 28 13.35 -5.24 8.22
C LYS A 28 12.26 -4.21 8.47
N VAL A 29 11.15 -4.61 9.07
CA VAL A 29 10.09 -3.66 9.45
C VAL A 29 10.53 -2.81 10.64
N MET A 30 10.35 -1.49 10.54
CA MET A 30 10.80 -0.51 11.53
C MET A 30 9.67 0.04 12.40
N THR A 31 8.42 -0.25 12.06
CA THR A 31 7.23 0.32 12.70
C THR A 31 6.64 -0.53 13.83
N ARG A 32 7.37 -1.54 14.32
CA ARG A 32 6.85 -2.53 15.30
C ARG A 32 5.56 -3.18 14.78
N GLN A 33 4.61 -3.54 15.64
CA GLN A 33 3.41 -4.32 15.32
C GLN A 33 2.24 -3.45 14.84
N THR A 34 2.46 -2.61 13.81
CA THR A 34 1.43 -1.69 13.28
C THR A 34 1.20 -1.89 11.77
N TYR A 35 1.36 -3.12 11.28
CA TYR A 35 1.36 -3.46 9.85
C TYR A 35 0.28 -4.50 9.47
N THR A 36 -0.69 -4.71 10.35
CA THR A 36 -1.83 -5.61 10.11
C THR A 36 -3.05 -4.77 9.73
N LEU A 37 -3.80 -5.27 8.75
CA LEU A 37 -5.12 -4.76 8.40
C LEU A 37 -6.18 -5.62 9.09
N ASP A 38 -7.24 -4.99 9.57
CA ASP A 38 -8.26 -5.65 10.39
C ASP A 38 -9.63 -5.01 10.16
N GLY A 39 -10.70 -5.76 10.43
CA GLY A 39 -12.05 -5.26 10.32
C GLY A 39 -12.47 -4.87 8.90
N ILE A 40 -11.77 -5.37 7.87
CA ILE A 40 -12.09 -5.03 6.47
C ILE A 40 -13.36 -5.75 6.07
N GLU A 41 -14.36 -5.00 5.62
CA GLU A 41 -15.65 -5.50 5.17
C GLU A 41 -15.88 -5.22 3.68
N GLY A 42 -16.69 -6.07 3.05
CA GLY A 42 -17.10 -5.87 1.67
C GLY A 42 -18.10 -6.90 1.18
N ASP A 43 -18.63 -6.65 -0.01
CA ASP A 43 -19.66 -7.47 -0.63
C ASP A 43 -19.03 -8.66 -1.37
N LEU A 44 -19.59 -9.85 -1.16
CA LEU A 44 -19.37 -11.02 -2.02
C LEU A 44 -20.50 -11.15 -3.04
N SER A 45 -20.14 -11.27 -4.32
CA SER A 45 -21.10 -11.41 -5.42
C SER A 45 -20.57 -12.26 -6.57
N GLY A 46 -21.47 -12.76 -7.42
CA GLY A 46 -21.11 -13.44 -8.67
C GLY A 46 -20.67 -14.90 -8.53
N SER A 47 -20.52 -15.54 -9.69
CA SER A 47 -20.00 -16.90 -9.87
C SER A 47 -19.15 -16.89 -11.16
N PRO A 48 -17.81 -16.73 -11.08
CA PRO A 48 -16.97 -16.86 -9.90
C PRO A 48 -17.16 -15.76 -8.85
N ILE A 49 -16.87 -16.10 -7.58
CA ILE A 49 -16.99 -15.18 -6.42
C ILE A 49 -16.12 -13.95 -6.66
N THR A 50 -16.68 -12.78 -6.43
CA THR A 50 -15.99 -11.49 -6.46
C THR A 50 -16.19 -10.79 -5.12
N PHE A 51 -15.09 -10.46 -4.45
CA PHE A 51 -15.06 -9.62 -3.26
C PHE A 51 -14.83 -8.16 -3.67
N SER A 52 -15.68 -7.27 -3.18
CA SER A 52 -15.53 -5.82 -3.35
C SER A 52 -15.44 -5.15 -1.98
N GLU A 53 -14.25 -4.68 -1.63
CA GLU A 53 -13.95 -3.99 -0.37
C GLU A 53 -14.74 -2.67 -0.24
N LYS A 54 -15.12 -2.32 0.99
CA LYS A 54 -15.95 -1.16 1.31
C LYS A 54 -15.45 -0.35 2.51
N GLU A 55 -15.17 -1.02 3.62
CA GLU A 55 -14.90 -0.38 4.90
C GLU A 55 -13.88 -1.18 5.72
N GLY A 56 -13.38 -0.59 6.80
CA GLY A 56 -12.49 -1.22 7.78
C GLY A 56 -11.14 -0.51 7.92
N ILE A 57 -10.20 -1.16 8.62
CA ILE A 57 -8.81 -0.70 8.70
C ILE A 57 -8.09 -1.24 7.46
N ASP A 58 -8.38 -0.60 6.33
CA ASP A 58 -7.93 -0.96 4.98
C ASP A 58 -6.54 -0.40 4.62
N TYR A 59 -5.84 0.24 5.57
CA TYR A 59 -4.45 0.66 5.40
C TYR A 59 -3.61 0.62 6.68
N ALA A 60 -2.30 0.44 6.51
CA ALA A 60 -1.29 0.52 7.55
C ALA A 60 -0.01 1.19 7.02
N ALA A 61 0.31 2.37 7.56
CA ALA A 61 1.55 3.08 7.24
C ALA A 61 2.75 2.33 7.81
N THR A 62 3.58 1.76 6.93
CA THR A 62 4.68 0.88 7.29
C THR A 62 5.99 1.42 6.72
N THR A 63 7.07 1.30 7.49
CA THR A 63 8.41 1.61 7.01
C THR A 63 9.28 0.38 7.14
N VAL A 64 9.99 0.05 6.07
CA VAL A 64 10.99 -1.02 6.07
C VAL A 64 12.37 -0.45 5.83
N GLN A 65 13.38 -1.12 6.37
CA GLN A 65 14.77 -0.78 6.19
C GLN A 65 15.43 -1.85 5.33
N MET A 66 15.91 -1.43 4.15
CA MET A 66 16.66 -2.26 3.24
C MET A 66 18.06 -2.56 3.80
N PRO A 67 18.72 -3.64 3.34
CA PRO A 67 20.16 -3.76 3.47
C PRO A 67 20.86 -2.49 2.96
N GLY A 68 21.81 -1.95 3.74
CA GLY A 68 22.44 -0.65 3.45
C GLY A 68 21.79 0.54 4.18
N GLY A 69 20.67 0.32 4.88
CA GLY A 69 20.12 1.28 5.83
C GLY A 69 19.07 2.24 5.26
N GLU A 70 18.85 2.21 3.94
CA GLU A 70 17.79 2.96 3.28
C GLU A 70 16.41 2.61 3.86
N ARG A 71 15.62 3.62 4.21
CA ARG A 71 14.25 3.46 4.71
C ARG A 71 13.27 3.68 3.58
N VAL A 72 12.39 2.71 3.38
CA VAL A 72 11.34 2.74 2.36
C VAL A 72 9.98 2.75 3.07
N PRO A 73 9.38 3.93 3.27
CA PRO A 73 7.99 4.03 3.73
C PRO A 73 7.02 3.66 2.61
N PHE A 74 5.93 3.01 2.96
CA PHE A 74 4.84 2.67 2.05
C PHE A 74 3.54 2.52 2.84
N LEU A 75 2.41 2.61 2.13
CA LEU A 75 1.08 2.46 2.70
C LEU A 75 0.55 1.08 2.36
N PHE A 76 0.73 0.08 3.22
CA PHE A 76 0.13 -1.23 2.99
C PHE A 76 -1.38 -1.07 2.99
N THR A 77 -2.07 -1.43 1.91
CA THR A 77 -3.51 -1.14 1.79
C THR A 77 -4.22 -2.15 0.91
N VAL A 78 -5.54 -2.23 1.07
CA VAL A 78 -6.47 -2.93 0.18
C VAL A 78 -7.64 -2.03 -0.24
N LYS A 79 -7.44 -0.71 -0.21
CA LYS A 79 -8.46 0.30 -0.57
C LYS A 79 -9.05 0.04 -1.95
N ASN A 80 -10.38 0.04 -2.04
CA ASN A 80 -11.14 -0.19 -3.27
C ASN A 80 -10.75 -1.51 -3.96
N LEU A 81 -10.37 -2.54 -3.20
CA LEU A 81 -10.02 -3.84 -3.74
C LEU A 81 -11.24 -4.49 -4.40
N VAL A 82 -11.04 -4.97 -5.63
CA VAL A 82 -11.98 -5.87 -6.30
C VAL A 82 -11.25 -7.17 -6.62
N ALA A 83 -11.42 -8.19 -5.77
CA ALA A 83 -10.77 -9.48 -5.90
C ALA A 83 -11.72 -10.51 -6.55
N LYS A 84 -11.29 -11.11 -7.67
CA LYS A 84 -12.03 -12.13 -8.38
C LYS A 84 -11.46 -13.51 -8.08
N GLY A 85 -12.33 -14.42 -7.70
CA GLY A 85 -12.03 -15.82 -7.44
C GLY A 85 -11.87 -16.65 -8.70
N ASN A 86 -11.24 -17.81 -8.55
CA ASN A 86 -11.10 -18.82 -9.60
C ASN A 86 -12.30 -19.81 -9.67
N GLY A 87 -13.33 -19.62 -8.84
CA GLY A 87 -14.48 -20.51 -8.78
C GLY A 87 -15.65 -19.98 -7.96
N PRO A 88 -16.71 -20.79 -7.80
CA PRO A 88 -17.95 -20.38 -7.15
C PRO A 88 -18.03 -20.66 -5.65
N ALA A 89 -17.02 -21.31 -5.05
CA ALA A 89 -17.06 -21.73 -3.65
C ALA A 89 -15.67 -21.73 -3.02
N PHE A 90 -15.60 -21.34 -1.75
CA PHE A 90 -14.38 -21.42 -0.95
C PHE A 90 -14.04 -22.88 -0.63
N LYS A 91 -12.81 -23.27 -0.96
CA LYS A 91 -12.24 -24.60 -0.71
C LYS A 91 -10.72 -24.46 -0.59
N PRO A 92 -10.01 -25.43 0.01
CA PRO A 92 -8.55 -25.46 -0.06
C PRO A 92 -8.07 -25.38 -1.52
N GLY A 93 -7.14 -24.46 -1.81
CA GLY A 93 -6.66 -24.14 -3.15
C GLY A 93 -7.54 -23.15 -3.94
N PHE A 94 -8.61 -22.62 -3.35
CA PHE A 94 -9.34 -21.50 -3.94
C PHE A 94 -8.44 -20.27 -3.94
N GLN A 95 -8.35 -19.61 -5.08
CA GLN A 95 -7.54 -18.41 -5.26
C GLN A 95 -8.44 -17.25 -5.63
N MET A 96 -8.14 -16.07 -5.09
CA MET A 96 -8.78 -14.82 -5.50
C MET A 96 -7.76 -13.70 -5.58
N GLY A 97 -7.89 -12.85 -6.59
CA GLY A 97 -6.93 -11.79 -6.83
C GLY A 97 -7.53 -10.57 -7.49
N GLY A 98 -6.91 -9.43 -7.27
CA GLY A 98 -7.48 -8.16 -7.67
C GLY A 98 -6.51 -7.00 -7.61
N ALA A 99 -6.90 -5.93 -8.28
CA ALA A 99 -6.26 -4.64 -8.14
C ALA A 99 -6.90 -3.85 -6.99
N PHE A 100 -6.09 -3.03 -6.33
CA PHE A 100 -6.51 -2.08 -5.31
C PHE A 100 -5.80 -0.74 -5.52
N LYS A 101 -6.29 0.32 -4.88
CA LYS A 101 -5.71 1.67 -4.97
C LYS A 101 -4.74 1.91 -3.82
N THR A 102 -3.56 2.43 -4.16
CA THR A 102 -2.56 2.91 -3.20
C THR A 102 -2.53 4.43 -3.27
N PRO A 103 -3.26 5.15 -2.39
CA PRO A 103 -3.18 6.61 -2.34
C PRO A 103 -1.81 7.06 -1.81
N SER A 104 -1.50 8.34 -1.99
CA SER A 104 -0.27 8.95 -1.47
C SER A 104 -0.12 8.67 0.02
N TYR A 105 1.12 8.38 0.44
CA TYR A 105 1.46 8.14 1.85
C TYR A 105 1.18 9.36 2.73
N ARG A 106 1.25 10.57 2.17
CA ARG A 106 0.93 11.84 2.81
C ARG A 106 -0.26 12.49 2.12
N THR A 107 -1.21 12.99 2.91
CA THR A 107 -2.35 13.76 2.40
C THR A 107 -1.98 15.23 2.20
N GLY A 108 -2.83 15.99 1.52
CA GLY A 108 -2.53 17.39 1.15
C GLY A 108 -2.30 18.35 2.32
N LEU A 109 -2.76 18.03 3.53
CA LEU A 109 -2.50 18.82 4.74
C LEU A 109 -1.14 18.54 5.39
N PHE A 110 -0.41 17.52 4.93
CA PHE A 110 0.95 17.28 5.39
C PHE A 110 1.86 18.43 4.92
N LEU A 111 2.68 18.91 5.84
CA LEU A 111 3.69 19.93 5.55
C LEU A 111 5.06 19.29 5.58
N ASP A 112 5.86 19.59 4.56
CA ASP A 112 7.28 19.29 4.58
C ASP A 112 7.99 20.11 5.68
N PRO A 113 9.26 19.78 6.00
CA PRO A 113 9.99 20.47 7.06
C PRO A 113 10.18 21.99 6.86
N LYS A 114 9.91 22.51 5.66
CA LYS A 114 9.99 23.93 5.31
C LYS A 114 8.60 24.57 5.19
N GLY A 115 7.56 23.87 5.61
CA GLY A 115 6.18 24.37 5.63
C GLY A 115 5.51 24.38 4.25
N ARG A 116 6.00 23.61 3.28
CA ARG A 116 5.34 23.44 1.96
C ARG A 116 4.43 22.22 2.00
N GLY A 117 3.25 22.29 1.42
CA GLY A 117 2.28 21.20 1.41
C GLY A 117 1.44 21.21 0.14
N GLY A 118 0.55 20.23 -0.01
CA GLY A 118 -0.28 20.10 -1.21
C GLY A 118 -1.51 21.02 -1.18
N THR A 119 -2.18 21.12 -0.04
CA THR A 119 -3.40 21.93 0.15
C THR A 119 -3.13 23.23 0.87
N THR A 120 -2.14 23.23 1.77
CA THR A 120 -1.73 24.38 2.57
C THR A 120 -0.21 24.47 2.58
N GLY A 121 0.33 25.57 3.12
CA GLY A 121 1.76 25.79 3.21
C GLY A 121 2.27 26.81 2.20
N TYR A 122 3.58 27.00 2.19
CA TYR A 122 4.27 27.84 1.21
C TYR A 122 4.36 27.11 -0.14
N ASP A 123 4.33 27.87 -1.21
CA ASP A 123 4.50 27.43 -2.61
C ASP A 123 5.95 27.58 -3.10
N MET A 124 6.85 28.01 -2.21
CA MET A 124 8.21 28.41 -2.54
C MET A 124 9.23 27.94 -1.52
N ALA A 125 10.51 28.02 -1.89
CA ALA A 125 11.62 27.85 -0.95
C ALA A 125 11.79 29.08 -0.03
N VAL A 126 10.90 29.25 0.98
CA VAL A 126 10.84 30.43 1.87
C VAL A 126 12.18 30.82 2.54
N ALA A 127 13.09 29.86 2.71
CA ALA A 127 14.41 30.10 3.28
C ALA A 127 15.40 30.79 2.32
N LEU A 128 15.09 30.83 1.03
CA LEU A 128 15.96 31.34 -0.04
C LEU A 128 15.24 32.42 -0.86
N PRO A 129 14.81 33.54 -0.23
CA PRO A 129 14.03 34.57 -0.93
C PRO A 129 14.77 35.20 -2.12
N GLY A 130 16.12 35.15 -2.13
CA GLY A 130 16.93 35.63 -3.24
C GLY A 130 16.77 34.81 -4.54
N LEU A 131 16.41 33.52 -4.45
CA LEU A 131 16.16 32.69 -5.65
C LEU A 131 14.93 33.17 -6.41
N GLN A 132 13.90 33.63 -5.70
CA GLN A 132 12.64 34.05 -6.32
C GLN A 132 12.75 35.34 -7.14
N SER A 133 13.81 36.11 -6.97
CA SER A 133 13.97 37.42 -7.61
C SER A 133 14.53 37.33 -9.04
N GLY A 134 14.98 36.15 -9.48
CA GLY A 134 15.51 35.92 -10.83
C GLY A 134 14.44 35.54 -11.86
N VAL A 135 14.78 35.63 -13.15
CA VAL A 135 13.88 35.25 -14.26
C VAL A 135 13.47 33.76 -14.21
N ASN A 136 14.38 32.90 -13.77
CA ASN A 136 14.15 31.45 -13.63
C ASN A 136 13.64 31.07 -12.21
N GLY A 137 13.42 32.05 -11.33
CA GLY A 137 12.91 31.85 -9.97
C GLY A 137 13.55 30.66 -9.24
N ASP A 138 12.69 29.75 -8.78
CA ASP A 138 13.04 28.48 -8.15
C ASP A 138 12.62 27.26 -9.00
N ASP A 139 12.71 27.36 -10.32
CA ASP A 139 12.33 26.30 -11.28
C ASP A 139 13.03 24.97 -11.00
N ASP A 140 14.32 25.00 -10.61
CA ASP A 140 15.09 23.79 -10.25
C ASP A 140 14.53 23.08 -9.00
N LEU A 141 13.76 23.79 -8.17
CA LEU A 141 13.10 23.28 -6.98
C LEU A 141 11.61 23.03 -7.21
N PHE A 142 11.10 23.18 -8.43
CA PHE A 142 9.68 23.01 -8.73
C PHE A 142 9.14 21.65 -8.30
N LEU A 143 9.90 20.56 -8.52
CA LEU A 143 9.51 19.21 -8.07
C LEU A 143 9.38 19.09 -6.55
N GLU A 144 10.11 19.91 -5.80
CA GLU A 144 10.06 19.94 -4.35
C GLU A 144 9.01 20.91 -3.80
N ASN A 145 8.71 21.97 -4.54
CA ASN A 145 7.70 22.97 -4.19
C ASN A 145 6.28 22.48 -4.53
N ASN A 146 6.11 21.88 -5.70
CA ASN A 146 4.83 21.37 -6.17
C ASN A 146 4.54 20.00 -5.56
N LYS A 147 3.85 19.99 -4.42
CA LYS A 147 3.49 18.76 -3.71
C LYS A 147 2.27 18.09 -4.36
N THR A 148 2.49 16.94 -4.99
CA THR A 148 1.41 16.19 -5.67
C THR A 148 0.76 15.16 -4.76
N PHE A 149 -0.49 14.82 -5.06
CA PHE A 149 -1.20 13.69 -4.45
C PHE A 149 -1.31 12.56 -5.47
N ASP A 150 -0.33 11.68 -5.45
CA ASP A 150 -0.26 10.56 -6.40
C ASP A 150 -1.15 9.40 -5.92
N ILE A 151 -1.92 8.80 -6.84
CA ILE A 151 -2.66 7.56 -6.60
C ILE A 151 -2.13 6.52 -7.57
N THR A 152 -1.72 5.38 -7.04
CA THR A 152 -1.16 4.28 -7.83
C THR A 152 -1.99 3.00 -7.65
N ASP A 153 -1.73 2.00 -8.48
CA ASP A 153 -2.39 0.70 -8.41
C ASP A 153 -1.48 -0.35 -7.76
N GLY A 154 -2.06 -1.11 -6.84
CA GLY A 154 -1.47 -2.33 -6.29
C GLY A 154 -2.23 -3.56 -6.76
N LYS A 155 -1.65 -4.74 -6.53
CA LYS A 155 -2.26 -6.04 -6.81
C LYS A 155 -2.06 -6.97 -5.64
N ILE A 156 -3.08 -7.76 -5.31
CA ILE A 156 -3.03 -8.78 -4.28
C ILE A 156 -3.63 -10.08 -4.80
N GLU A 157 -3.01 -11.18 -4.42
CA GLU A 157 -3.44 -12.55 -4.70
C GLU A 157 -3.53 -13.31 -3.38
N PHE A 158 -4.67 -13.93 -3.13
CA PHE A 158 -4.96 -14.75 -1.96
C PHE A 158 -5.10 -16.21 -2.38
N GLU A 159 -4.62 -17.11 -1.53
CA GLU A 159 -4.82 -18.55 -1.64
C GLU A 159 -5.37 -19.11 -0.34
N VAL A 160 -6.56 -19.71 -0.40
CA VAL A 160 -7.25 -20.32 0.74
C VAL A 160 -6.61 -21.67 1.04
N ASN A 161 -6.13 -21.86 2.27
CA ASN A 161 -5.50 -23.11 2.71
C ASN A 161 -6.42 -23.92 3.63
N LYS A 162 -7.22 -23.24 4.45
CA LYS A 162 -8.13 -23.84 5.43
C LYS A 162 -9.51 -23.24 5.30
N VAL A 163 -10.53 -24.08 5.48
CA VAL A 163 -11.94 -23.70 5.48
C VAL A 163 -12.61 -24.40 6.65
N ASN A 164 -13.31 -23.62 7.47
CA ASN A 164 -14.18 -24.10 8.53
C ASN A 164 -15.63 -23.80 8.13
N ASN A 165 -16.37 -24.83 7.72
CA ASN A 165 -17.75 -24.69 7.29
C ASN A 165 -18.74 -24.48 8.46
N GLU A 166 -18.38 -24.85 9.69
CA GLU A 166 -19.27 -24.68 10.84
C GLU A 166 -19.38 -23.20 11.24
N GLU A 167 -18.24 -22.52 11.31
CA GLU A 167 -18.13 -21.09 11.67
C GLU A 167 -18.12 -20.15 10.46
N GLN A 168 -18.16 -20.70 9.24
CA GLN A 168 -18.02 -19.98 7.97
C GLN A 168 -16.72 -19.16 7.90
N GLU A 169 -15.61 -19.75 8.31
CA GLU A 169 -14.30 -19.10 8.33
C GLU A 169 -13.38 -19.69 7.26
N ILE A 170 -12.56 -18.83 6.67
CA ILE A 170 -11.49 -19.21 5.75
C ILE A 170 -10.17 -18.60 6.20
N GLY A 171 -9.08 -19.30 5.92
CA GLY A 171 -7.74 -18.82 6.23
C GLY A 171 -6.74 -19.29 5.20
N GLY A 172 -5.73 -18.48 4.95
CA GLY A 172 -4.81 -18.74 3.86
C GLY A 172 -3.60 -17.82 3.85
N VAL A 173 -2.96 -17.75 2.69
CA VAL A 173 -1.79 -16.90 2.44
C VAL A 173 -2.12 -15.86 1.39
N PHE A 174 -1.40 -14.73 1.41
CA PHE A 174 -1.49 -13.73 0.36
C PHE A 174 -0.11 -13.28 -0.10
N VAL A 175 -0.06 -12.82 -1.34
CA VAL A 175 1.06 -12.10 -1.92
C VAL A 175 0.52 -10.81 -2.51
N ALA A 176 1.07 -9.67 -2.10
CA ALA A 176 0.72 -8.37 -2.66
C ALA A 176 1.94 -7.65 -3.22
N THR A 177 1.71 -6.87 -4.27
CA THR A 177 2.69 -5.98 -4.88
C THR A 177 2.10 -4.59 -5.04
N GLN A 178 2.83 -3.57 -4.62
CA GLN A 178 2.40 -2.17 -4.70
C GLN A 178 3.62 -1.24 -4.82
N LEU A 179 3.38 0.07 -4.92
CA LEU A 179 4.42 1.09 -4.91
C LEU A 179 4.62 1.67 -3.49
N SER A 180 5.84 2.13 -3.24
CA SER A 180 6.20 2.87 -2.03
C SER A 180 5.80 4.34 -2.10
N ASP A 181 6.06 5.07 -1.02
CA ASP A 181 5.95 6.53 -0.94
C ASP A 181 6.79 7.25 -2.02
N THR A 182 6.22 8.32 -2.60
CA THR A 182 6.85 9.24 -3.56
C THR A 182 7.27 10.57 -2.93
N ASP A 183 7.04 10.76 -1.62
CA ASP A 183 7.26 12.02 -0.90
C ASP A 183 6.57 13.21 -1.61
N MET A 184 5.29 13.00 -1.95
CA MET A 184 4.46 13.96 -2.66
C MET A 184 5.02 14.36 -4.04
N GLY A 185 5.58 13.38 -4.77
CA GLY A 185 6.07 13.54 -6.13
C GLY A 185 7.57 13.87 -6.26
N SER A 186 8.29 14.05 -5.15
CA SER A 186 9.71 14.43 -5.17
C SER A 186 10.67 13.28 -5.48
N LYS A 187 10.26 12.02 -5.28
CA LYS A 187 11.11 10.84 -5.55
C LYS A 187 10.38 9.72 -6.29
N VAL A 188 11.16 8.92 -7.01
CA VAL A 188 10.67 7.71 -7.69
C VAL A 188 10.34 6.63 -6.64
N PRO A 189 9.13 6.06 -6.64
CA PRO A 189 8.76 5.02 -5.69
C PRO A 189 9.41 3.68 -6.05
N LYS A 190 9.70 2.85 -5.04
CA LYS A 190 10.13 1.47 -5.23
C LYS A 190 8.93 0.54 -5.29
N LYS A 191 9.08 -0.59 -5.97
CA LYS A 191 8.13 -1.71 -5.85
C LYS A 191 8.33 -2.39 -4.52
N ILE A 192 7.22 -2.66 -3.85
CA ILE A 192 7.13 -3.38 -2.59
C ILE A 192 6.41 -4.70 -2.84
N LEU A 193 6.96 -5.79 -2.32
CA LEU A 193 6.31 -7.09 -2.28
C LEU A 193 6.09 -7.48 -0.82
N THR A 194 4.85 -7.83 -0.47
CA THR A 194 4.49 -8.30 0.86
C THR A 194 3.92 -9.71 0.76
N LYS A 195 4.31 -10.57 1.71
CA LYS A 195 3.74 -11.91 1.88
C LYS A 195 3.23 -12.05 3.30
N GLY A 196 2.09 -12.72 3.43
CA GLY A 196 1.45 -12.85 4.72
C GLY A 196 0.41 -13.94 4.77
N ILE A 197 -0.28 -13.98 5.90
CA ILE A 197 -1.48 -14.78 6.06
C ILE A 197 -2.68 -13.87 6.08
N PHE A 198 -3.80 -14.43 5.67
CA PHE A 198 -5.09 -13.81 5.89
C PHE A 198 -6.04 -14.76 6.58
N TYR A 199 -7.01 -14.14 7.23
CA TYR A 199 -8.17 -14.78 7.81
C TYR A 199 -9.40 -14.03 7.33
N ALA A 200 -10.48 -14.76 7.05
CA ALA A 200 -11.77 -14.12 6.85
C ALA A 200 -12.94 -14.95 7.35
N ARG A 201 -13.98 -14.26 7.78
CA ARG A 201 -15.31 -14.85 8.03
C ARG A 201 -16.25 -14.47 6.88
N VAL A 202 -17.05 -15.43 6.44
CA VAL A 202 -18.02 -15.32 5.36
C VAL A 202 -19.41 -15.35 5.96
N ASP A 203 -20.16 -14.25 5.88
CA ASP A 203 -21.57 -14.19 6.25
C ASP A 203 -22.47 -14.17 5.02
#